data_AF-A0A9W9DFF1-F1
#
_entry.id   AF-A0A9W9DFF1-F1
#
_cell.length_a   1.000
_cell.length_b   1.000
_cell.length_c   1.000
_cell.angle_alpha   90.00
_cell.angle_beta   90.00
_cell.angle_gamma   90.00
#
_symmetry.space_group_name_H-M   'P 1'
#
loop_
_entity.id
_entity.type
_entity.pdbx_description
1 polymer ?
#
loop_
_entity_poly.entity_id
_entity_poly.type
_entity_poly.pdbx_seq_one_letter_code
_entity_poly.pdbx_strand_id
1 'polypeptide(L)' 'MSSSCQGLLDALKDCLMHSDCVMKQGNLPSDCLKNHTDELPEECQSLRKATFECKRGMLDMRKRFRGNIV' A
#
# COMPACT_ATOMS: atom_id res chain seq x y z
N MET A 1 -11.90 -10.04 -8.05
CA MET A 1 -11.19 -8.87 -8.63
C MET A 1 -9.71 -9.14 -8.47
N SER A 2 -9.02 -9.50 -9.57
CA SER A 2 -7.56 -9.72 -9.69
C SER A 2 -6.75 -9.85 -8.38
N SER A 3 -6.49 -11.09 -8.00
CA SER A 3 -5.79 -11.52 -6.77
C SER A 3 -4.34 -11.02 -6.60
N SER A 4 -3.76 -10.37 -7.61
CA SER A 4 -2.32 -10.09 -7.69
C SER A 4 -1.80 -9.12 -6.63
N CYS A 5 -2.61 -8.15 -6.17
CA CYS A 5 -2.17 -7.14 -5.20
C CYS A 5 -2.88 -7.26 -3.84
N GLN A 6 -3.70 -8.29 -3.63
CA GLN A 6 -4.54 -8.39 -2.45
C GLN A 6 -3.70 -8.59 -1.19
N GLY A 7 -2.67 -9.45 -1.23
CA GLY A 7 -1.76 -9.65 -0.10
C GLY A 7 -0.99 -8.39 0.31
N LEU A 8 -0.54 -7.59 -0.66
CA LEU A 8 0.10 -6.30 -0.37
C LEU A 8 -0.90 -5.29 0.23
N LEU A 9 -2.15 -5.30 -0.22
CA LEU A 9 -3.19 -4.43 0.34
C LEU A 9 -3.56 -4.82 1.77
N ASP A 10 -3.62 -6.12 2.06
CA ASP A 10 -3.96 -6.60 3.40
C ASP A 10 -2.80 -6.34 4.36
N ALA A 11 -1.54 -6.58 3.94
CA ALA A 11 -0.36 -6.19 4.71
C ALA A 11 -0.29 -4.67 4.96
N LEU A 12 -0.65 -3.83 3.98
CA LEU A 12 -0.70 -2.39 4.16
C LEU A 12 -1.75 -1.97 5.21
N LYS A 13 -2.94 -2.60 5.17
CA LYS A 13 -3.98 -2.33 6.17
C LYS A 13 -3.52 -2.73 7.56
N ASP A 14 -2.94 -3.90 7.70
CA ASP A 14 -2.42 -4.38 8.99
C ASP A 14 -1.35 -3.42 9.52
N CYS A 15 -0.44 -2.96 8.67
CA CYS A 15 0.57 -1.96 9.04
C CYS A 15 -0.08 -0.64 9.52
N LEU A 16 -1.10 -0.16 8.81
CA LEU A 16 -1.82 1.06 9.18
C LEU A 16 -2.57 0.94 10.51
N MET A 17 -3.16 -0.22 10.80
CA MET A 17 -3.87 -0.47 12.07
C MET A 17 -2.92 -0.41 13.27
N HIS A 18 -1.65 -0.79 13.09
CA HIS A 18 -0.62 -0.70 14.13
C HIS A 18 0.11 0.65 14.13
N SER A 19 -0.12 1.49 13.12
CA SER A 19 0.60 2.75 12.98
C SER A 19 0.10 3.81 13.96
N ASP A 20 1.02 4.69 14.34
CA ASP A 20 0.76 5.80 15.25
C ASP A 20 -0.32 6.76 14.73
N CYS A 21 -0.47 6.91 13.41
CA CYS A 21 -1.48 7.80 12.85
C CYS A 21 -2.93 7.33 13.14
N VAL A 22 -3.18 6.02 13.10
CA VAL A 22 -4.51 5.46 13.44
C VAL A 22 -4.65 5.30 14.95
N MET A 23 -3.62 4.79 15.63
CA MET A 23 -3.67 4.49 17.06
C MET A 23 -3.59 5.73 17.95
N LYS A 24 -2.71 6.69 17.66
CA LYS A 24 -2.51 7.90 18.49
C LYS A 24 -3.42 9.05 18.05
N GLN A 25 -3.57 9.30 16.75
CA GLN A 25 -4.33 10.44 16.25
C GLN A 25 -5.81 10.10 15.97
N GLY A 26 -6.18 8.82 15.85
CA GLY A 26 -7.56 8.41 15.57
C GLY A 26 -8.03 8.75 14.15
N ASN A 27 -7.09 9.05 13.25
CA ASN A 27 -7.39 9.44 11.88
C ASN A 27 -7.78 8.23 11.03
N LEU A 28 -8.56 8.48 9.96
CA LEU A 28 -8.88 7.42 9.02
C LEU A 28 -7.59 6.91 8.32
N PRO A 29 -7.43 5.60 8.07
CA PRO A 29 -6.26 5.06 7.38
C PRO A 29 -6.01 5.72 6.01
N SER A 30 -7.09 6.08 5.31
CA SER A 30 -7.05 6.82 4.04
C SER A 30 -6.45 8.22 4.17
N ASP A 31 -6.64 8.87 5.32
CA ASP A 31 -6.16 10.22 5.59
C ASP A 31 -4.70 10.20 6.06
N CYS A 32 -4.32 9.20 6.86
CA CYS A 32 -2.94 8.89 7.19
C CYS A 32 -2.08 8.68 5.93
N LEU A 33 -2.62 7.99 4.92
CA LEU A 33 -1.93 7.81 3.64
C LEU A 33 -1.83 9.12 2.81
N LYS A 34 -2.67 10.13 3.03
CA LYS A 34 -2.63 11.35 2.23
C LYS A 34 -1.77 12.43 2.87
N ASN A 35 -1.92 12.62 4.18
CA ASN A 35 -1.38 13.78 4.88
C ASN A 35 -0.21 13.42 5.80
N HIS A 36 -0.12 12.16 6.26
CA HIS A 36 0.87 11.73 7.26
C HIS A 36 1.74 10.59 6.72
N THR A 37 2.22 10.70 5.48
CA THR A 37 3.11 9.69 4.91
C THR A 37 4.45 9.60 5.60
N ASP A 38 4.93 10.72 6.11
CA ASP A 38 6.29 10.85 6.65
C ASP A 38 6.34 10.43 8.13
N GLU A 39 5.20 10.45 8.82
CA GLU A 39 5.04 9.96 10.19
C GLU A 39 4.83 8.44 10.26
N LEU A 40 4.59 7.79 9.12
CA LEU A 40 4.42 6.35 9.05
C LEU A 40 5.76 5.61 9.17
N PRO A 41 5.77 4.43 9.81
CA PRO A 41 6.95 3.55 9.84
C PRO A 41 7.46 3.23 8.43
N GLU A 42 8.78 3.05 8.28
CA GLU A 42 9.40 2.68 6.98
C GLU A 42 8.75 1.44 6.36
N GLU A 43 8.33 0.47 7.17
CA GLU A 43 7.62 -0.73 6.72
C GLU A 43 6.32 -0.39 5.99
N CYS A 44 5.50 0.50 6.56
CA CYS A 44 4.25 0.94 5.92
C CYS A 44 4.53 1.76 4.65
N GLN A 45 5.60 2.55 4.63
CA GLN A 45 6.00 3.31 3.43
C GLN A 45 6.44 2.37 2.30
N SER A 46 7.19 1.30 2.63
CA SER A 46 7.59 0.27 1.68
C SER A 46 6.38 -0.47 1.10
N LEU A 47 5.45 -0.91 1.95
CA LEU A 47 4.20 -1.54 1.52
C LEU A 47 3.34 -0.63 0.65
N ARG A 48 3.32 0.68 0.93
CA ARG A 48 2.63 1.68 0.09
C ARG A 48 3.25 1.76 -1.30
N LYS A 49 4.59 1.78 -1.40
CA LYS A 49 5.28 1.76 -2.69
C LYS A 49 5.00 0.47 -3.45
N ALA A 50 5.11 -0.69 -2.80
CA ALA A 50 4.83 -1.98 -3.40
C ALA A 50 3.38 -2.10 -3.91
N THR A 51 2.39 -1.66 -3.11
CA THR A 51 0.97 -1.64 -3.55
C THR A 51 0.74 -0.70 -4.72
N PHE A 52 1.40 0.47 -4.75
CA PHE A 52 1.33 1.40 -5.87
C PHE A 52 1.95 0.79 -7.14
N GLU A 53 3.12 0.18 -7.03
CA GLU A 53 3.80 -0.50 -8.14
C GLU A 53 2.99 -1.68 -8.67
N CYS A 54 2.38 -2.47 -7.79
CA CYS A 54 1.52 -3.58 -8.17
C CYS A 54 0.31 -3.10 -8.97
N LYS A 55 -0.40 -2.08 -8.47
CA LYS A 55 -1.53 -1.47 -9.20
C LYS A 55 -1.10 -0.83 -10.52
N ARG A 56 0.04 -0.15 -10.53
CA ARG A 56 0.61 0.47 -11.74
C ARG A 56 0.99 -0.60 -12.77
N GLY A 57 1.56 -1.73 -12.34
CA GLY A 57 1.91 -2.85 -13.19
C GLY A 57 0.68 -3.52 -13.83
N MET A 58 -0.45 -3.54 -13.13
CA MET A 58 -1.72 -4.02 -13.70
C MET A 58 -2.30 -3.10 -14.79
N LEU A 59 -2.07 -1.79 -14.67
CA LEU A 59 -2.51 -0.78 -15.64
C LEU A 59 -1.55 -0.64 -16.82
N ASP A 60 -0.25 -0.90 -16.62
CA ASP A 60 0.76 -0.82 -17.69
C ASP A 60 0.66 -2.04 -18.63
N MET A 61 0.04 -1.82 -19.79
CA MET A 61 -0.15 -2.81 -20.84
C MET A 61 1.18 -3.43 -21.33
N ARG A 62 2.32 -2.76 -21.16
CA ARG A 62 3.64 -3.27 -21.56
C ARG A 62 4.14 -4.39 -20.65
N LYS A 63 3.71 -4.42 -19.38
CA LYS A 63 4.06 -5.48 -18.43
C LYS A 63 3.17 -6.71 -18.53
N ARG A 64 2.03 -6.63 -19.24
CA ARG A 64 1.13 -7.78 -19.47
C ARG A 64 1.80 -8.95 -20.18
N PHE A 65 2.73 -8.69 -21.09
CA PHE A 65 3.43 -9.75 -21.85
C PHE A 65 4.57 -10.43 -21.07
N ARG A 66 5.18 -9.74 -20.10
CA ARG A 66 6.34 -10.26 -19.36
C ARG A 66 5.97 -10.87 -18.01
N GLY A 67 4.69 -10.88 -17.65
CA GLY A 67 4.23 -11.23 -16.31
C GLY A 67 4.59 -10.15 -15.29
N ASN A 68 3.66 -9.88 -14.37
CA ASN A 68 3.94 -8.99 -13.26
C ASN A 68 4.72 -9.79 -12.20
N ILE A 69 6.03 -9.60 -12.12
CA ILE A 69 6.94 -10.33 -11.21
C ILE A 69 6.97 -9.70 -9.79
N VAL A 70 5.85 -9.11 -9.36
CA VAL A 70 5.72 -8.59 -7.99
C VAL A 70 5.38 -9.74 -7.05
#